data_AF-A0A8C9P3F7-F1
#
_entry.id   AF-A0A8C9P3F7-F1
#
_cell.length_a   1.000
_cell.length_b   1.000
_cell.length_c   1.000
_cell.angle_alpha   90.00
_cell.angle_beta   90.00
_cell.angle_gamma   90.00
#
_symmetry.space_group_name_H-M   'P 1'
#
loop_
_entity.id
_entity.type
_entity.pdbx_description
1 polymer ?
#
loop_
_entity_poly.entity_id
_entity_poly.type
_entity_poly.pdbx_seq_one_letter_code
_entity_poly.pdbx_strand_id
1 'polypeptide(L)'
;MESSVPVSSMQDPSSSPPEKHVGSANGSGDLDSEEGSSLEEIGFNWGEYLEETGARAAPHTSFKHVEISIQSNFQPGMKLEVANKSNPDTYWVATIITTCGQLLLLRYCGYGEDRRADFWCDVVIADLHPVGWCTQNNKVLMPPDAIKEKYADWTEFLIHDLTGSRTAPANLLEGVCIVIIHLLY
;
A
#
# COMPACT_ATOMS: atom_id res chain seq x y z
N MET A 1 14.33 -33.19 50.10
CA MET A 1 13.80 -31.95 50.70
C MET A 1 13.10 -31.18 49.61
N GLU A 2 11.77 -31.09 49.68
CA GLU A 2 10.96 -30.19 48.87
C GLU A 2 11.09 -28.76 49.40
N SER A 3 11.06 -27.77 48.50
CA SER A 3 10.37 -26.50 48.74
C SER A 3 10.21 -25.72 47.42
N SER A 4 8.96 -25.68 46.98
CA SER A 4 8.36 -24.95 45.87
C SER A 4 8.29 -23.43 46.10
N VAL A 5 8.28 -22.63 45.03
CA VAL A 5 7.69 -21.27 44.98
C VAL A 5 7.12 -21.04 43.56
N PRO A 6 5.95 -20.36 43.37
CA PRO A 6 4.97 -20.74 42.34
C PRO A 6 4.95 -19.85 41.09
N VAL A 7 4.29 -20.40 40.07
CA VAL A 7 3.89 -19.78 38.80
C VAL A 7 2.70 -18.84 39.00
N SER A 8 2.77 -17.64 38.40
CA SER A 8 1.64 -16.70 38.33
C SER A 8 1.23 -16.51 36.87
N SER A 9 0.05 -17.03 36.54
CA SER A 9 -0.67 -16.83 35.28
C SER A 9 -1.43 -15.50 35.35
N MET A 10 -1.34 -14.67 34.31
CA MET A 10 -2.21 -13.49 34.15
C MET A 10 -2.92 -13.57 32.80
N GLN A 11 -4.25 -13.47 32.87
CA GLN A 11 -5.23 -13.58 31.80
C GLN A 11 -5.45 -12.27 31.03
N ASP A 12 -5.91 -12.42 29.79
CA ASP A 12 -6.54 -11.39 28.96
C ASP A 12 -7.70 -10.68 29.65
N PRO A 13 -8.00 -9.45 29.21
CA PRO A 13 -9.39 -9.04 29.08
C PRO A 13 -9.68 -8.47 27.67
N SER A 14 -10.61 -9.11 26.97
CA SER A 14 -11.39 -8.46 25.92
C SER A 14 -12.30 -7.41 26.55
N SER A 15 -12.33 -6.19 26.02
CA SER A 15 -13.27 -5.16 26.45
C SER A 15 -14.01 -4.57 25.25
N SER A 16 -15.22 -5.06 25.01
CA SER A 16 -16.28 -4.30 24.33
C SER A 16 -16.91 -3.30 25.31
N PRO A 17 -17.30 -2.08 24.91
CA PRO A 17 -18.04 -1.17 25.79
C PRO A 17 -19.52 -1.57 25.89
N PRO A 18 -20.17 -1.45 27.06
CA PRO A 18 -21.59 -1.72 27.22
C PRO A 18 -22.46 -0.48 26.95
N GLU A 19 -23.61 -0.72 26.32
CA GLU A 19 -24.73 0.21 26.20
C GLU A 19 -25.31 0.54 27.59
N LYS A 20 -25.71 1.81 27.81
CA LYS A 20 -26.54 2.19 28.97
C LYS A 20 -27.80 2.93 28.57
N HIS A 21 -28.85 2.33 29.12
CA HIS A 21 -30.27 2.57 29.07
C HIS A 21 -30.75 3.98 29.48
N VAL A 22 -31.92 4.29 28.92
CA VAL A 22 -32.81 5.44 29.04
C VAL A 22 -33.17 5.82 30.49
N GLY A 23 -33.22 7.13 30.76
CA GLY A 23 -33.91 7.75 31.89
C GLY A 23 -34.83 8.88 31.40
N SER A 24 -36.09 8.83 31.81
CA SER A 24 -37.18 9.76 31.45
C SER A 24 -37.53 10.66 32.64
N ALA A 25 -37.71 11.97 32.42
CA ALA A 25 -38.64 12.82 33.17
C ALA A 25 -38.84 14.19 32.46
N ASN A 26 -40.08 14.66 32.52
CA ASN A 26 -40.71 15.68 31.69
C ASN A 26 -40.36 17.14 32.01
N GLY A 27 -40.50 18.01 31.01
CA GLY A 27 -40.68 19.46 31.18
C GLY A 27 -41.25 20.07 29.89
N SER A 28 -42.55 20.37 29.91
CA SER A 28 -43.30 21.02 28.83
C SER A 28 -43.01 22.53 28.79
N GLY A 29 -42.80 23.06 27.58
CA GLY A 29 -42.69 24.49 27.28
C GLY A 29 -42.64 24.68 25.76
N ASP A 30 -43.67 25.34 25.24
CA ASP A 30 -43.99 25.54 23.83
C ASP A 30 -43.04 26.52 23.09
N LEU A 31 -42.87 26.25 21.77
CA LEU A 31 -42.55 27.17 20.65
C LEU A 31 -41.19 27.89 20.65
N ASP A 32 -40.28 27.48 19.75
CA ASP A 32 -40.09 28.25 18.51
C ASP A 32 -39.34 27.43 17.44
N SER A 33 -39.64 27.79 16.19
CA SER A 33 -39.16 27.13 14.98
C SER A 33 -37.69 27.45 14.73
N GLU A 34 -36.83 26.44 14.65
CA GLU A 34 -35.57 26.53 13.90
C GLU A 34 -35.33 25.15 13.25
N GLU A 35 -35.75 25.08 12.00
CA GLU A 35 -35.50 24.01 11.04
C GLU A 35 -34.01 24.05 10.66
N GLY A 36 -33.15 23.76 11.63
CA GLY A 36 -31.74 23.51 11.41
C GLY A 36 -31.56 22.08 10.95
N SER A 37 -31.94 21.80 9.70
CA SER A 37 -31.56 20.56 9.02
C SER A 37 -30.04 20.47 9.10
N SER A 38 -29.58 19.66 10.07
CA SER A 38 -28.29 19.00 9.99
C SER A 38 -28.24 18.41 8.60
N LEU A 39 -27.50 19.05 7.70
CA LEU A 39 -27.06 18.42 6.46
C LEU A 39 -26.22 17.23 6.93
N GLU A 40 -26.88 16.11 7.20
CA GLU A 40 -26.26 14.82 7.10
C GLU A 40 -25.60 14.85 5.73
N GLU A 41 -24.28 14.69 5.72
CA GLU A 41 -23.54 14.49 4.51
C GLU A 41 -24.05 13.18 3.92
N ILE A 42 -25.14 13.24 3.15
CA ILE A 42 -25.76 12.11 2.48
C ILE A 42 -24.70 11.65 1.49
N GLY A 43 -23.90 10.68 1.93
CA GLY A 43 -22.82 10.11 1.15
C GLY A 43 -23.36 9.59 -0.17
N PHE A 44 -22.59 9.76 -1.23
CA PHE A 44 -22.99 9.33 -2.56
C PHE A 44 -23.30 7.82 -2.59
N ASN A 45 -24.52 7.46 -3.00
CA ASN A 45 -24.98 6.08 -3.09
C ASN A 45 -24.95 5.59 -4.54
N TRP A 46 -24.04 4.66 -4.84
CA TRP A 46 -23.92 4.06 -6.17
C TRP A 46 -25.21 3.34 -6.64
N GLY A 47 -25.98 2.76 -5.72
CA GLY A 47 -27.23 2.07 -6.05
C GLY A 47 -28.29 3.03 -6.59
N GLU A 48 -28.52 4.14 -5.87
CA GLU A 48 -29.44 5.20 -6.29
C GLU A 48 -29.01 5.84 -7.61
N TYR A 49 -27.72 6.16 -7.74
CA TYR A 49 -27.17 6.74 -8.97
C TYR A 49 -27.38 5.84 -10.20
N LEU A 50 -27.14 4.53 -10.08
CA LEU A 50 -27.32 3.60 -11.20
C LEU A 50 -28.80 3.45 -11.58
N GLU A 51 -29.71 3.50 -10.60
CA GLU A 51 -31.14 3.47 -10.83
C GLU A 51 -31.64 4.75 -11.51
N GLU A 52 -31.27 5.92 -10.99
CA GLU A 52 -31.68 7.23 -11.52
C GLU A 52 -31.18 7.45 -12.96
N THR A 53 -29.94 7.06 -13.24
CA THR A 53 -29.34 7.22 -14.57
C THR A 53 -29.69 6.10 -15.55
N GLY A 54 -30.31 5.01 -15.08
CA GLY A 54 -30.51 3.79 -15.86
C GLY A 54 -29.19 3.14 -16.31
N ALA A 55 -28.07 3.49 -15.67
CA ALA A 55 -26.76 2.94 -15.99
C ALA A 55 -26.61 1.53 -15.43
N ARG A 56 -25.76 0.73 -16.07
CA ARG A 56 -25.43 -0.62 -15.59
C ARG A 56 -24.00 -0.65 -15.09
N ALA A 57 -23.81 -1.11 -13.86
CA ALA A 57 -22.48 -1.38 -13.34
C ALA A 57 -21.73 -2.34 -14.27
N ALA A 58 -20.47 -2.02 -14.58
CA ALA A 58 -19.61 -2.95 -15.29
C ALA A 58 -19.43 -4.21 -14.44
N PRO A 59 -19.63 -5.43 -15.00
CA PRO A 59 -19.37 -6.67 -14.27
C PRO A 59 -17.96 -6.68 -13.68
N HIS A 60 -17.78 -7.24 -12.47
CA HIS A 60 -16.45 -7.35 -11.84
C HIS A 60 -15.45 -8.09 -12.73
N THR A 61 -15.91 -9.08 -13.51
CA THR A 61 -15.13 -9.82 -14.51
C THR A 61 -14.59 -8.96 -15.66
N SER A 62 -15.12 -7.75 -15.83
CA SER A 62 -14.59 -6.76 -16.80
C SER A 62 -13.23 -6.22 -16.37
N PHE A 63 -12.90 -6.33 -15.08
CA PHE A 63 -11.69 -5.78 -14.47
C PHE A 63 -10.73 -6.92 -14.10
N LYS A 64 -10.17 -7.62 -15.10
CA LYS A 64 -9.22 -8.74 -14.90
C LYS A 64 -8.04 -8.38 -13.99
N HIS A 65 -7.58 -7.12 -14.02
CA HIS A 65 -6.51 -6.63 -13.16
C HIS A 65 -6.88 -6.63 -11.66
N VAL A 66 -8.17 -6.54 -11.31
CA VAL A 66 -8.64 -6.59 -9.91
C VAL A 66 -8.49 -8.01 -9.36
N GLU A 67 -8.85 -9.04 -10.14
CA GLU A 67 -8.65 -10.44 -9.74
C GLU A 67 -7.15 -10.79 -9.62
N ILE A 68 -6.32 -10.28 -10.53
CA ILE A 68 -4.86 -10.41 -10.47
C ILE A 68 -4.28 -9.65 -9.26
N SER A 69 -4.89 -8.52 -8.86
CA SER A 69 -4.47 -7.74 -7.68
C SER A 69 -4.60 -8.51 -6.38
N ILE A 70 -5.66 -9.30 -6.26
CA ILE A 70 -5.95 -10.11 -5.07
C ILE A 70 -4.92 -11.25 -4.95
N GLN A 71 -4.28 -11.63 -6.06
CA GLN A 71 -3.23 -12.65 -6.10
C GLN A 71 -1.81 -12.09 -5.96
N SER A 72 -1.66 -10.76 -6.01
CA SER A 72 -0.36 -10.12 -5.86
C SER A 72 0.09 -10.20 -4.40
N ASN A 73 1.16 -10.96 -4.14
CA ASN A 73 1.73 -11.08 -2.79
C ASN A 73 2.63 -9.88 -2.41
N PHE A 74 2.69 -8.84 -3.26
CA PHE A 74 3.34 -7.59 -2.91
C PHE A 74 2.56 -6.87 -1.82
N GLN A 75 3.28 -6.25 -0.90
CA GLN A 75 2.70 -5.47 0.19
C GLN A 75 3.28 -4.05 0.19
N PRO A 76 2.47 -3.02 0.50
CA PRO A 76 2.99 -1.70 0.82
C PRO A 76 4.12 -1.77 1.85
N GLY A 77 5.17 -0.98 1.64
CA GLY A 77 6.39 -0.95 2.45
C GLY A 77 7.49 -1.91 2.00
N MET A 78 7.22 -2.87 1.10
CA MET A 78 8.29 -3.68 0.51
C MET A 78 9.20 -2.82 -0.37
N LYS A 79 10.49 -3.14 -0.39
CA LYS A 79 11.51 -2.46 -1.20
C LYS A 79 12.03 -3.35 -2.34
N LEU A 80 12.30 -2.74 -3.49
CA LEU A 80 12.82 -3.40 -4.69
C LEU A 80 13.77 -2.47 -5.45
N GLU A 81 14.54 -3.02 -6.38
CA GLU A 81 15.37 -2.26 -7.32
C GLU A 81 14.60 -2.07 -8.64
N VAL A 82 14.62 -0.84 -9.17
CA VAL A 82 13.96 -0.48 -10.44
C VAL A 82 14.87 0.41 -11.28
N ALA A 83 14.83 0.24 -12.60
CA ALA A 83 15.62 1.04 -13.53
C ALA A 83 15.28 2.54 -13.44
N ASN A 84 16.31 3.39 -13.45
CA ASN A 84 16.15 4.84 -13.45
C ASN A 84 15.59 5.32 -14.79
N LYS A 85 14.57 6.19 -14.72
CA LYS A 85 13.94 6.78 -15.92
C LYS A 85 14.94 7.57 -16.78
N SER A 86 15.89 8.25 -16.15
CA SER A 86 16.87 9.12 -16.83
C SER A 86 18.05 8.34 -17.43
N ASN A 87 18.36 7.16 -16.89
CA ASN A 87 19.48 6.34 -17.34
C ASN A 87 19.14 4.85 -17.11
N PRO A 88 18.62 4.16 -18.14
CA PRO A 88 18.17 2.77 -18.06
C PRO A 88 19.23 1.75 -17.63
N ASP A 89 20.53 2.08 -17.76
CA ASP A 89 21.63 1.21 -17.31
C ASP A 89 21.90 1.31 -15.80
N THR A 90 21.19 2.19 -15.11
CA THR A 90 21.31 2.39 -13.67
C THR A 90 19.99 2.11 -12.99
N TYR A 91 20.07 1.64 -11.74
CA TYR A 91 18.91 1.27 -10.95
C TYR A 91 18.92 2.03 -9.63
N TRP A 92 17.75 2.15 -9.01
CA TRP A 92 17.63 2.66 -7.66
C TRP A 92 16.58 1.91 -6.87
N VAL A 93 16.69 1.98 -5.54
CA VAL A 93 15.74 1.31 -4.65
C VAL A 93 14.46 2.14 -4.55
N ALA A 94 13.32 1.49 -4.73
CA ALA A 94 12.01 2.06 -4.53
C ALA A 94 11.21 1.26 -3.49
N THR A 95 10.33 1.96 -2.78
CA THR A 95 9.36 1.38 -1.85
C THR A 95 8.00 1.28 -2.53
N ILE A 96 7.31 0.15 -2.35
CA ILE A 96 5.93 -0.03 -2.78
C ILE A 96 5.03 0.81 -1.87
N ILE A 97 4.36 1.81 -2.43
CA ILE A 97 3.39 2.65 -1.74
C ILE A 97 2.02 1.99 -1.75
N THR A 98 1.60 1.52 -2.92
CA THR A 98 0.28 0.90 -3.14
C THR A 98 0.37 -0.17 -4.21
N THR A 99 -0.47 -1.19 -4.09
CA THR A 99 -0.65 -2.25 -5.10
C THR A 99 -2.01 -2.09 -5.79
N CYS A 100 -2.03 -2.13 -7.12
CA CYS A 100 -3.25 -2.10 -7.93
C CYS A 100 -3.13 -3.07 -9.10
N GLY A 101 -3.49 -4.34 -8.87
CA GLY A 101 -3.33 -5.36 -9.90
C GLY A 101 -1.87 -5.67 -10.16
N GLN A 102 -1.54 -5.63 -11.45
CA GLN A 102 -0.17 -5.68 -11.96
C GLN A 102 0.58 -4.34 -11.82
N LEU A 103 -0.09 -3.26 -11.39
CA LEU A 103 0.53 -1.96 -11.22
C LEU A 103 0.96 -1.77 -9.76
N LEU A 104 2.20 -1.34 -9.57
CA LEU A 104 2.73 -0.86 -8.31
C LEU A 104 2.86 0.65 -8.36
N LEU A 105 2.37 1.32 -7.33
CA LEU A 105 2.75 2.70 -7.06
C LEU A 105 4.05 2.67 -6.28
N LEU A 106 5.12 3.20 -6.87
CA LEU A 106 6.46 3.18 -6.31
C LEU A 106 6.92 4.59 -5.94
N ARG A 107 7.73 4.69 -4.89
CA ARG A 107 8.50 5.89 -4.54
C ARG A 107 9.96 5.53 -4.35
N TYR A 108 10.87 6.27 -4.99
CA TYR A 108 12.30 6.10 -4.75
C TYR A 108 12.68 6.39 -3.30
N CYS A 109 13.55 5.56 -2.73
CA CYS A 109 14.07 5.77 -1.38
C CYS A 109 14.86 7.09 -1.35
N GLY A 110 14.53 7.96 -0.40
CA GLY A 110 15.12 9.30 -0.25
C GLY A 110 14.11 10.45 -0.42
N TYR A 111 12.99 10.22 -1.10
CA TYR A 111 11.91 11.21 -1.24
C TYR A 111 11.00 11.34 -0.01
N GLY A 112 11.12 10.45 0.98
CA GLY A 112 10.33 10.49 2.22
C GLY A 112 8.83 10.40 1.92
N GLU A 113 8.06 11.39 2.37
CA GLU A 113 6.60 11.44 2.21
C GLU A 113 6.12 12.25 0.99
N ASP A 114 7.02 12.64 0.08
CA ASP A 114 6.64 13.41 -1.10
C ASP A 114 5.88 12.57 -2.14
N ARG A 115 4.55 12.60 -2.05
CA ARG A 115 3.64 11.92 -2.98
C ARG A 115 3.76 12.39 -4.42
N ARG A 116 4.34 13.57 -4.68
CA ARG A 116 4.55 14.07 -6.05
C ARG A 116 5.64 13.30 -6.79
N ALA A 117 6.50 12.60 -6.06
CA ALA A 117 7.56 11.75 -6.61
C ALA A 117 7.08 10.31 -6.90
N ASP A 118 5.83 9.97 -6.57
CA ASP A 118 5.28 8.64 -6.79
C ASP A 118 5.08 8.38 -8.29
N PHE A 119 5.32 7.15 -8.72
CA PHE A 119 5.09 6.73 -10.09
C PHE A 119 4.53 5.33 -10.18
N TRP A 120 3.64 5.13 -11.15
CA TRP A 120 3.11 3.81 -11.47
C TRP A 120 4.10 3.01 -12.30
N CYS A 121 4.15 1.72 -12.01
CA CYS A 121 5.05 0.77 -12.63
C CYS A 121 4.31 -0.55 -12.85
N ASP A 122 4.39 -1.10 -14.07
CA ASP A 122 3.78 -2.39 -14.40
C ASP A 122 4.78 -3.52 -14.12
N VAL A 123 4.43 -4.46 -13.24
CA VAL A 123 5.33 -5.55 -12.82
C VAL A 123 5.70 -6.53 -13.93
N VAL A 124 4.95 -6.55 -15.03
CA VAL A 124 5.19 -7.43 -16.17
C VAL A 124 6.16 -6.80 -17.16
N ILE A 125 6.06 -5.49 -17.34
CA ILE A 125 6.78 -4.75 -18.39
C ILE A 125 8.04 -4.09 -17.83
N ALA A 126 7.99 -3.65 -16.57
CA ALA A 126 9.09 -2.94 -15.97
C ALA A 126 10.21 -3.87 -15.51
N ASP A 127 11.43 -3.35 -15.60
CA ASP A 127 12.62 -4.04 -15.14
C ASP A 127 12.75 -3.88 -13.61
N LEU A 128 12.09 -4.79 -12.89
CA LEU A 128 12.01 -4.83 -11.43
C LEU A 128 12.81 -6.02 -10.89
N HIS A 129 13.61 -5.75 -9.85
CA HIS A 129 14.49 -6.76 -9.28
C HIS A 129 14.48 -6.74 -7.75
N PRO A 130 14.77 -7.88 -7.10
CA PRO A 130 14.92 -7.91 -5.65
C PRO A 130 16.12 -7.06 -5.24
N VAL A 131 16.08 -6.52 -4.03
CA VAL A 131 17.21 -5.77 -3.46
C VAL A 131 18.46 -6.67 -3.42
N GLY A 132 19.59 -6.13 -3.89
CA GLY A 132 20.87 -6.83 -4.04
C GLY A 132 21.12 -7.37 -5.44
N TRP A 133 20.15 -7.32 -6.35
CA TRP A 133 20.30 -7.82 -7.72
C TRP A 133 21.38 -7.06 -8.50
N CYS A 134 21.47 -5.73 -8.35
CA CYS A 134 22.50 -4.96 -9.03
C CYS A 134 23.91 -5.40 -8.67
N THR A 135 24.15 -5.68 -7.39
CA THR A 135 25.46 -6.18 -6.91
C THR A 135 25.78 -7.55 -7.50
N GLN A 136 24.77 -8.42 -7.65
CA GLN A 136 24.95 -9.77 -8.19
C GLN A 136 25.17 -9.79 -9.71
N ASN A 137 24.62 -8.82 -10.43
CA ASN A 137 24.61 -8.78 -11.90
C ASN A 137 25.57 -7.74 -12.49
N ASN A 138 26.50 -7.22 -11.67
CA ASN A 138 27.43 -6.13 -12.06
C ASN A 138 26.72 -4.92 -12.68
N LYS A 139 25.56 -4.57 -12.13
CA LYS A 139 24.81 -3.36 -12.49
C LYS A 139 25.05 -2.26 -11.47
N VAL A 140 24.79 -1.04 -11.90
CA VAL A 140 25.14 0.17 -11.15
C VAL A 140 23.90 0.68 -10.41
N LEU A 141 23.98 0.65 -9.08
CA LEU A 141 22.97 1.25 -8.21
C LEU A 141 23.30 2.74 -8.01
N MET A 142 22.44 3.64 -8.51
CA MET A 142 22.68 5.07 -8.50
C MET A 142 21.41 5.86 -8.18
N PRO A 143 21.47 6.84 -7.26
CA PRO A 143 20.30 7.65 -6.93
C PRO A 143 19.90 8.57 -8.09
N PRO A 144 18.61 8.92 -8.21
CA PRO A 144 18.17 10.11 -8.93
C PRO A 144 18.88 11.37 -8.41
N ASP A 145 19.07 12.38 -9.27
CA ASP A 145 19.88 13.56 -8.94
C ASP A 145 19.34 14.35 -7.75
N ALA A 146 18.01 14.46 -7.62
CA ALA A 146 17.36 15.08 -6.46
C ALA A 146 17.69 14.38 -5.13
N ILE A 147 17.97 13.07 -5.14
CA ILE A 147 18.38 12.31 -3.94
C ILE A 147 19.87 12.50 -3.69
N LYS A 148 20.71 12.51 -4.74
CA LYS A 148 22.14 12.80 -4.62
C LYS A 148 22.41 14.17 -3.99
N GLU A 149 21.62 15.18 -4.35
CA GLU A 149 21.72 16.53 -3.78
C GLU A 149 21.35 16.56 -2.29
N LYS A 150 20.44 15.69 -1.86
CA LYS A 150 19.96 15.61 -0.48
C LYS A 150 20.89 14.81 0.44
N TYR A 151 21.53 13.77 -0.07
CA TYR A 151 22.39 12.86 0.69
C TYR A 151 23.77 12.77 0.06
N ALA A 152 24.76 13.45 0.67
CA ALA A 152 26.15 13.42 0.22
C ALA A 152 26.72 11.98 0.26
N ASP A 153 26.42 11.23 1.32
CA ASP A 153 26.65 9.79 1.40
C ASP A 153 25.31 9.04 1.27
N TRP A 154 24.86 8.90 0.03
CA TRP A 154 23.65 8.15 -0.28
C TRP A 154 23.81 6.65 -0.01
N THR A 155 25.04 6.13 0.09
CA THR A 155 25.29 4.71 0.35
C THR A 155 24.97 4.39 1.81
N GLU A 156 25.48 5.21 2.74
CA GLU A 156 25.17 5.07 4.16
C GLU A 156 23.67 5.28 4.43
N PHE A 157 23.05 6.27 3.79
CA PHE A 157 21.59 6.45 3.82
C PHE A 157 20.86 5.17 3.40
N LEU A 158 21.24 4.59 2.27
CA LEU A 158 20.54 3.43 1.73
C LEU A 158 20.74 2.19 2.61
N ILE A 159 21.93 1.99 3.17
CA ILE A 159 22.20 0.91 4.13
C ILE A 159 21.27 1.05 5.35
N HIS A 160 21.15 2.25 5.91
CA HIS A 160 20.26 2.50 7.03
C HIS A 160 18.78 2.24 6.66
N ASP A 161 18.33 2.73 5.51
CA ASP A 161 16.96 2.54 5.02
C ASP A 161 16.62 1.07 4.71
N LEU A 162 17.58 0.29 4.23
CA LEU A 162 17.41 -1.15 3.96
C LEU A 162 17.52 -2.01 5.23
N THR A 163 18.18 -1.54 6.28
CA THR A 163 18.38 -2.31 7.51
C THR A 163 17.04 -2.57 8.20
N GLY A 164 16.63 -3.84 8.29
CA GLY A 164 15.36 -4.25 8.88
C GLY A 164 14.12 -4.03 8.00
N SER A 165 14.31 -3.50 6.78
CA SER A 165 13.22 -3.34 5.81
C SER A 165 12.85 -4.66 5.15
N ARG A 166 11.57 -4.79 4.79
CA ARG A 166 11.09 -5.92 3.98
C ARG A 166 11.43 -5.68 2.52
N THR A 167 12.02 -6.66 1.86
CA THR A 167 12.29 -6.58 0.43
C THR A 167 11.29 -7.43 -0.34
N ALA A 168 10.99 -7.03 -1.58
CA ALA A 168 10.22 -7.84 -2.49
C ALA A 168 10.99 -9.14 -2.78
N PRO A 169 10.40 -10.32 -2.50
CA PRO A 169 11.09 -11.58 -2.72
C PRO A 169 11.17 -11.89 -4.22
N ALA A 170 12.29 -12.48 -4.64
CA ALA A 170 12.64 -12.69 -6.04
C ALA A 170 11.56 -13.45 -6.83
N ASN A 171 10.90 -14.43 -6.21
CA ASN A 171 9.86 -15.25 -6.84
C ASN A 171 8.64 -14.44 -7.31
N LEU A 172 8.39 -13.25 -6.72
CA LEU A 172 7.30 -12.37 -7.17
C LEU A 172 7.69 -11.50 -8.36
N LEU A 173 8.99 -11.35 -8.63
CA LEU A 173 9.54 -10.52 -9.69
C LEU A 173 9.97 -11.37 -10.90
N GLU A 174 10.51 -12.57 -10.66
CA GLU A 174 11.01 -13.49 -11.69
C GLU A 174 9.88 -14.25 -12.43
N GLY A 175 8.70 -14.40 -11.81
CA GLY A 175 7.58 -15.16 -12.37
C GLY A 175 6.74 -14.43 -13.42
N VAL A 176 6.99 -13.13 -13.63
CA VAL A 176 6.08 -12.27 -14.39
C VAL A 176 6.47 -12.16 -15.87
N CYS A 177 7.77 -12.30 -16.19
CA CYS A 177 8.29 -12.14 -17.55
C CYS A 177 8.00 -13.32 -18.50
N ILE A 178 7.53 -14.47 -18.00
CA ILE A 178 7.45 -15.71 -18.81
C ILE A 178 6.11 -15.83 -19.56
N VAL A 179 5.05 -15.12 -19.15
CA VAL A 179 3.71 -15.35 -19.71
C VAL A 179 3.49 -14.69 -21.08
N ILE A 180 4.31 -13.70 -21.47
CA ILE A 180 4.14 -13.00 -22.76
C ILE A 180 4.87 -13.68 -23.93
N ILE A 181 5.92 -14.48 -23.68
CA ILE A 181 6.64 -15.15 -24.78
C ILE A 181 5.88 -16.39 -25.30
N HIS A 182 4.94 -16.95 -24.52
CA HIS A 182 4.13 -18.10 -24.95
C HIS A 182 2.74 -17.75 -25.51
N LEU A 183 2.43 -16.45 -25.68
CA LEU A 183 1.18 -15.99 -26.32
C LEU A 183 1.42 -15.30 -27.67
N LEU A 184 2.66 -15.33 -28.19
CA LEU A 184 3.01 -14.84 -29.52
C LEU A 184 3.75 -15.92 -30.34
N TYR A 185 3.30 -17.17 -30.31
CA TYR A 185 3.57 -18.18 -31.34
C TYR A 185 2.42 -19.19 -31.42
#